data_AF-A0A932SYC8-F1
#
_entry.id   AF-A0A932SYC8-F1
#
_cell.length_a   1.000
_cell.length_b   1.000
_cell.length_c   1.000
_cell.angle_alpha   90.00
_cell.angle_beta   90.00
_cell.angle_gamma   90.00
#
_symmetry.space_group_name_H-M   'P 1'
#
loop_
_entity.id
_entity.type
_entity.pdbx_description
1 polymer ?
#
loop_
_entity_poly.entity_id
_entity_poly.type
_entity_poly.pdbx_seq_one_letter_code
_entity_poly.pdbx_strand_id
1 'polypeptide(L)'
;MDETQIRELVRRLDTRDGSQEEAAWALLRPLGAGVVPYLAEFYPNAKKLEGRRAIVFHATRHARTTEAAFQLGVAALNDRASIVRYRACCILAYSLRRDAIPYLEKMLEHKDSKTAADALAAIDAIKSQNHHYFIDRDHSGRQFWSVNDDDSPIGQTGDELRSDGTISPQKKRPWWRFWS
;
A
#
# COMPACT_ATOMS: atom_id res chain seq x y z
N MET A 1 0.04 11.44 -22.45
CA MET A 1 -1.38 11.38 -22.08
C MET A 1 -1.71 12.70 -21.42
N ASP A 2 -2.77 13.39 -21.86
CA ASP A 2 -3.20 14.65 -21.23
C ASP A 2 -4.09 14.40 -20.01
N GLU A 3 -4.38 15.45 -19.23
CA GLU A 3 -5.17 15.32 -18.00
C GLU A 3 -6.60 14.82 -18.24
N THR A 4 -7.22 15.20 -19.36
CA THR A 4 -8.58 14.78 -19.71
C THR A 4 -8.62 13.28 -19.95
N GLN A 5 -7.65 12.76 -20.68
CA GLN A 5 -7.47 11.33 -20.93
C GLN A 5 -7.21 10.56 -19.63
N ILE A 6 -6.38 11.09 -18.73
CA ILE A 6 -6.14 10.46 -17.41
C ILE A 6 -7.44 10.35 -16.62
N ARG A 7 -8.21 11.45 -16.53
CA ARG A 7 -9.49 11.49 -15.82
C ARG A 7 -10.48 10.48 -16.38
N GLU A 8 -10.55 10.35 -17.70
CA GLU A 8 -11.45 9.39 -18.33
C GLU A 8 -11.05 7.94 -18.05
N LEU A 9 -9.75 7.63 -18.11
CA LEU A 9 -9.25 6.30 -17.73
C LEU A 9 -9.49 6.00 -16.25
N VAL A 10 -9.33 6.98 -15.36
CA VAL A 10 -9.64 6.83 -13.93
C VAL A 10 -11.13 6.55 -13.73
N ARG A 11 -12.03 7.22 -14.46
CA ARG A 11 -13.48 6.91 -14.42
C ARG A 11 -13.78 5.48 -14.84
N ARG A 12 -13.04 4.94 -15.82
CA ARG A 12 -13.20 3.57 -16.31
C ARG A 12 -12.81 2.50 -15.28
N LEU A 13 -12.07 2.85 -14.22
CA LEU A 13 -11.85 1.97 -13.08
C LEU A 13 -13.15 1.72 -12.29
N ASP A 14 -14.14 2.61 -12.35
CA ASP A 14 -15.46 2.40 -11.73
C ASP A 14 -16.31 1.44 -12.57
N THR A 15 -15.90 0.18 -12.62
CA THR A 15 -16.53 -0.92 -13.36
C THR A 15 -16.64 -2.18 -12.50
N ARG A 16 -17.53 -3.10 -12.88
CA ARG A 16 -17.59 -4.47 -12.29
C ARG A 16 -16.83 -5.48 -13.14
N ASP A 17 -16.43 -5.09 -14.35
CA ASP A 17 -15.72 -5.94 -15.28
C ASP A 17 -14.22 -5.81 -15.04
N GLY A 18 -13.62 -6.85 -14.44
CA GLY A 18 -12.19 -6.87 -14.13
C GLY A 18 -11.29 -6.72 -15.37
N SER A 19 -11.75 -7.12 -16.55
CA SER A 19 -10.98 -6.95 -17.79
C SER A 19 -10.93 -5.48 -18.21
N GLN A 20 -12.02 -4.74 -17.99
CA GLN A 20 -12.05 -3.30 -18.24
C GLN A 20 -11.24 -2.51 -17.21
N GLU A 21 -11.29 -2.93 -15.94
CA GLU A 21 -10.44 -2.39 -14.86
C GLU A 21 -8.97 -2.54 -15.24
N GLU A 22 -8.53 -3.75 -15.59
CA GLU A 22 -7.15 -4.05 -15.96
C GLU A 22 -6.72 -3.28 -17.23
N ALA A 23 -7.57 -3.20 -18.24
CA ALA A 23 -7.27 -2.47 -19.48
C ALA A 23 -7.11 -0.96 -19.23
N ALA A 24 -7.93 -0.37 -18.36
CA ALA A 24 -7.78 1.03 -17.97
C ALA A 24 -6.51 1.24 -17.14
N TRP A 25 -6.24 0.34 -16.19
CA TRP A 25 -5.05 0.41 -15.35
C TRP A 25 -3.75 0.23 -16.13
N ALA A 26 -3.70 -0.66 -17.12
CA ALA A 26 -2.52 -0.86 -17.97
C ALA A 26 -2.06 0.45 -18.65
N LEU A 27 -3.01 1.34 -18.99
CA LEU A 27 -2.72 2.65 -19.59
C LEU A 27 -2.33 3.70 -18.54
N LEU A 28 -2.84 3.59 -17.31
CA LEU A 28 -2.55 4.50 -16.21
C LEU A 28 -1.22 4.19 -15.50
N ARG A 29 -0.89 2.90 -15.37
CA ARG A 29 0.26 2.39 -14.61
C ARG A 29 1.60 3.08 -14.96
N PRO A 30 1.93 3.34 -16.24
CA PRO A 30 3.19 4.00 -16.59
C PRO A 30 3.35 5.43 -16.04
N LEU A 31 2.26 6.09 -15.63
CA LEU A 31 2.31 7.43 -15.01
C LEU A 31 2.90 7.39 -13.59
N GLY A 32 3.01 6.21 -12.99
CA GLY A 32 3.51 6.03 -11.63
C GLY A 32 2.75 6.90 -10.64
N ALA A 33 3.49 7.60 -9.76
CA ALA A 33 2.91 8.48 -8.75
C ALA A 33 2.04 9.62 -9.33
N GLY A 34 2.25 10.00 -10.59
CA GLY A 34 1.49 11.07 -11.25
C GLY A 34 0.00 10.78 -11.41
N VAL A 35 -0.43 9.52 -11.35
CA VAL A 35 -1.87 9.17 -11.42
C VAL A 35 -2.60 9.39 -10.09
N VAL A 36 -1.90 9.38 -8.96
CA VAL A 36 -2.50 9.34 -7.63
C VAL A 36 -3.41 10.54 -7.33
N PRO A 37 -3.07 11.79 -7.70
CA PRO A 37 -3.98 12.91 -7.51
C PRO A 37 -5.34 12.72 -8.20
N TYR A 38 -5.35 12.13 -9.41
CA TYR A 38 -6.57 11.85 -10.17
C TYR A 38 -7.39 10.71 -9.54
N LEU A 39 -6.72 9.69 -9.00
CA LEU A 39 -7.35 8.62 -8.22
C LEU A 39 -8.05 9.19 -6.98
N ALA A 40 -7.34 10.02 -6.21
CA ALA A 40 -7.86 10.65 -5.00
C ALA A 40 -9.02 11.59 -5.28
N GLU A 41 -8.93 12.39 -6.36
CA GLU A 41 -10.00 13.29 -6.78
C GLU A 41 -11.27 12.54 -7.19
N PHE A 42 -11.13 11.40 -7.88
CA PHE A 42 -12.28 10.64 -8.36
C PHE A 42 -12.90 9.72 -7.29
N TYR A 43 -12.13 9.26 -6.30
CA TYR A 43 -12.59 8.37 -5.24
C TYR A 43 -13.97 8.70 -4.64
N PRO A 44 -14.29 9.95 -4.20
CA PRO A 44 -15.59 10.27 -3.64
C PRO A 44 -16.76 10.13 -4.64
N ASN A 45 -16.47 10.15 -5.95
CA ASN A 45 -17.46 10.04 -7.02
C ASN A 45 -17.63 8.59 -7.52
N ALA A 46 -16.77 7.66 -7.13
CA ALA A 46 -16.82 6.26 -7.56
C ALA A 46 -18.01 5.53 -6.92
N LYS A 47 -18.93 5.04 -7.75
CA LYS A 47 -20.21 4.49 -7.30
C LYS A 47 -20.10 3.02 -6.92
N LYS A 48 -19.28 2.26 -7.65
CA LYS A 48 -19.14 0.81 -7.52
C LYS A 48 -18.09 0.48 -6.46
N LEU A 49 -18.31 -0.64 -5.77
CA LEU A 49 -17.40 -1.11 -4.73
C LEU A 49 -16.05 -1.48 -5.35
N GLU A 50 -16.10 -2.11 -6.52
CA GLU A 50 -14.97 -2.56 -7.32
C GLU A 50 -14.08 -1.38 -7.70
N GLY A 51 -14.67 -0.28 -8.19
CA GLY A 51 -13.95 0.95 -8.50
C GLY A 51 -13.28 1.59 -7.29
N ARG A 52 -14.01 1.75 -6.18
CA ARG A 52 -13.43 2.27 -4.93
C ARG A 52 -12.28 1.39 -4.43
N ARG A 53 -12.44 0.06 -4.49
CA ARG A 53 -11.39 -0.91 -4.14
C ARG A 53 -10.17 -0.76 -5.05
N ALA A 54 -10.37 -0.68 -6.36
CA ALA A 54 -9.30 -0.55 -7.36
C ALA A 54 -8.50 0.73 -7.15
N ILE A 55 -9.17 1.87 -6.99
CA ILE A 55 -8.57 3.18 -6.72
C ILE A 55 -7.63 3.13 -5.50
N VAL A 56 -8.12 2.61 -4.37
CA VAL A 56 -7.34 2.52 -3.12
C VAL A 56 -6.20 1.49 -3.25
N PHE A 57 -6.46 0.35 -3.92
CA PHE A 57 -5.45 -0.67 -4.17
C PHE A 57 -4.28 -0.13 -4.99
N HIS A 58 -4.56 0.52 -6.11
CA HIS A 58 -3.53 1.06 -7.00
C HIS A 58 -2.73 2.21 -6.37
N ALA A 59 -3.34 2.99 -5.48
CA ALA A 59 -2.64 4.03 -4.73
C ALA A 59 -1.67 3.49 -3.67
N THR A 60 -1.83 2.25 -3.20
CA THR A 60 -1.04 1.67 -2.09
C THR A 60 0.46 1.75 -2.34
N ARG A 61 0.90 1.45 -3.57
CA ARG A 61 2.32 1.47 -3.93
C ARG A 61 2.99 2.85 -3.88
N HIS A 62 2.20 3.91 -3.76
CA HIS A 62 2.66 5.30 -3.71
C HIS A 62 2.48 5.93 -2.33
N ALA A 63 2.08 5.17 -1.31
CA ALA A 63 1.78 5.69 0.02
C ALA A 63 3.00 6.27 0.76
N ARG A 64 4.22 5.86 0.40
CA ARG A 64 5.47 6.42 0.94
C ARG A 64 5.93 7.70 0.25
N THR A 65 5.48 7.94 -0.98
CA THR A 65 6.04 8.99 -1.85
C THR A 65 5.06 10.10 -2.18
N THR A 66 3.78 9.93 -1.88
CA THR A 66 2.74 10.92 -2.20
C THR A 66 1.81 11.19 -1.04
N GLU A 67 1.59 12.48 -0.75
CA GLU A 67 0.57 12.92 0.21
C GLU A 67 -0.83 12.51 -0.24
N ALA A 68 -1.11 12.56 -1.54
CA ALA A 68 -2.40 12.19 -2.10
C ALA A 68 -2.78 10.72 -1.82
N ALA A 69 -1.82 9.77 -1.88
CA ALA A 69 -2.10 8.39 -1.53
C ALA A 69 -2.41 8.25 -0.04
N PHE A 70 -1.64 8.92 0.83
CA PHE A 70 -1.88 8.91 2.26
C PHE A 70 -3.29 9.45 2.60
N GLN A 71 -3.65 10.61 2.07
CA GLN A 71 -4.97 11.22 2.30
C GLN A 71 -6.11 10.36 1.73
N LEU A 72 -5.89 9.70 0.58
CA LEU A 72 -6.83 8.72 0.06
C LEU A 72 -7.02 7.54 1.03
N GLY A 73 -5.95 7.05 1.65
CA GLY A 73 -6.02 6.06 2.72
C GLY A 73 -6.85 6.53 3.92
N VAL A 74 -6.60 7.75 4.41
CA VAL A 74 -7.38 8.34 5.50
C VAL A 74 -8.86 8.44 5.15
N ALA A 75 -9.19 8.92 3.95
CA ALA A 75 -10.57 9.02 3.48
C ALA A 75 -11.25 7.64 3.40
N ALA A 76 -10.54 6.64 2.87
CA ALA A 76 -11.06 5.30 2.64
C ALA A 76 -11.27 4.46 3.92
N LEU A 77 -10.73 4.87 5.07
CA LEU A 77 -11.06 4.25 6.37
C LEU A 77 -12.56 4.33 6.69
N ASN A 78 -13.25 5.35 6.17
CA ASN A 78 -14.69 5.55 6.37
C ASN A 78 -15.56 4.91 5.28
N ASP A 79 -14.99 4.10 4.38
CA ASP A 79 -15.79 3.44 3.34
C ASP A 79 -16.80 2.46 3.96
N ARG A 80 -18.00 2.44 3.38
CA ARG A 80 -19.06 1.49 3.76
C ARG A 80 -18.64 0.02 3.61
N ALA A 81 -17.77 -0.29 2.66
CA ALA A 81 -17.34 -1.66 2.38
C ALA A 81 -16.09 -2.04 3.18
N SER A 82 -16.14 -3.15 3.91
CA SER A 82 -15.00 -3.66 4.72
C SER A 82 -13.75 -3.89 3.89
N ILE A 83 -13.88 -4.39 2.66
CA ILE A 83 -12.73 -4.59 1.77
C ILE A 83 -12.02 -3.29 1.39
N VAL A 84 -12.75 -2.17 1.28
CA VAL A 84 -12.13 -0.87 0.98
C VAL A 84 -11.44 -0.32 2.24
N ARG A 85 -12.02 -0.48 3.43
CA ARG A 85 -11.37 -0.14 4.71
C ARG A 85 -10.10 -0.96 4.96
N TYR A 86 -10.10 -2.25 4.60
CA TYR A 86 -8.90 -3.08 4.62
C TYR A 86 -7.81 -2.50 3.73
N ARG A 87 -8.14 -2.09 2.48
CA ARG A 87 -7.18 -1.45 1.58
C ARG A 87 -6.71 -0.08 2.08
N ALA A 88 -7.57 0.66 2.78
CA ALA A 88 -7.18 1.90 3.45
C ALA A 88 -6.13 1.64 4.54
N CYS A 89 -6.33 0.60 5.37
CA CYS A 89 -5.32 0.16 6.34
C CYS A 89 -4.01 -0.26 5.65
N CYS A 90 -4.08 -0.90 4.48
CA CYS A 90 -2.88 -1.19 3.68
C CYS A 90 -2.11 0.10 3.32
N ILE A 91 -2.76 1.12 2.76
CA ILE A 91 -2.10 2.40 2.43
C ILE A 91 -1.37 2.96 3.66
N LEU A 92 -2.08 3.05 4.79
CA LEU A 92 -1.55 3.68 6.00
C LEU A 92 -0.41 2.86 6.62
N ALA A 93 -0.54 1.54 6.70
CA ALA A 93 0.52 0.64 7.12
C ALA A 93 1.76 0.74 6.21
N TYR A 94 1.56 0.79 4.89
CA TYR A 94 2.66 0.89 3.93
C TYR A 94 3.37 2.24 3.97
N SER A 95 2.64 3.32 4.26
CA SER A 95 3.21 4.67 4.41
C SER A 95 4.21 4.76 5.57
N LEU A 96 4.05 3.92 6.60
CA LEU A 96 4.82 3.95 7.85
C LEU A 96 4.81 5.32 8.58
N ARG A 97 3.87 6.21 8.24
CA ARG A 97 3.79 7.54 8.84
C ARG A 97 3.08 7.49 10.19
N ARG A 98 3.69 8.08 11.20
CA ARG A 98 3.13 8.13 12.57
C ARG A 98 1.86 8.98 12.67
N ASP A 99 1.67 9.95 11.79
CA ASP A 99 0.47 10.78 11.74
C ASP A 99 -0.79 10.02 11.26
N ALA A 100 -0.66 8.77 10.77
CA ALA A 100 -1.80 7.87 10.53
C ALA A 100 -2.42 7.32 11.82
N ILE A 101 -1.64 7.22 12.92
CA ILE A 101 -2.05 6.51 14.14
C ILE A 101 -3.37 7.04 14.71
N PRO A 102 -3.60 8.37 14.87
CA PRO A 102 -4.85 8.88 15.41
C PRO A 102 -6.09 8.52 14.57
N TYR A 103 -5.93 8.31 13.26
CA TYR A 103 -7.03 7.87 12.39
C TYR A 103 -7.31 6.38 12.55
N LEU A 104 -6.26 5.57 12.68
CA LEU A 104 -6.37 4.12 12.90
C LEU A 104 -6.90 3.78 14.30
N GLU A 105 -6.54 4.54 15.33
CA GLU A 105 -7.04 4.35 16.69
C GLU A 105 -8.56 4.47 16.77
N LYS A 106 -9.16 5.40 16.02
CA LYS A 106 -10.63 5.52 15.91
C LYS A 106 -11.29 4.26 15.33
N MET A 107 -10.56 3.49 14.52
CA MET A 107 -11.08 2.27 13.91
C MET A 107 -11.03 1.06 14.85
N LEU A 108 -10.33 1.13 15.98
CA LEU A 108 -10.26 0.04 16.96
C LEU A 108 -11.62 -0.24 17.63
N GLU A 109 -12.48 0.77 17.69
CA GLU A 109 -13.85 0.66 18.24
C GLU A 109 -14.89 0.32 17.16
N HIS A 110 -14.46 0.06 15.92
CA HIS A 110 -15.37 -0.20 14.82
C HIS A 110 -16.14 -1.52 15.03
N LYS A 111 -17.46 -1.51 14.78
CA LYS A 111 -18.37 -2.66 14.98
C LYS A 111 -17.97 -3.95 14.23
N ASP A 112 -17.30 -3.79 13.09
CA ASP A 112 -16.73 -4.90 12.34
C ASP A 112 -15.34 -5.23 12.91
N SER A 113 -15.26 -6.35 13.64
CA SER A 113 -14.05 -6.79 14.33
C SER A 113 -12.86 -6.98 13.40
N LYS A 114 -13.10 -7.32 12.13
CA LYS A 114 -12.03 -7.43 11.13
C LYS A 114 -11.41 -6.05 10.84
N THR A 115 -12.23 -5.02 10.69
CA THR A 115 -11.75 -3.64 10.51
C THR A 115 -10.90 -3.18 11.71
N ALA A 116 -11.34 -3.47 12.94
CA ALA A 116 -10.57 -3.13 14.14
C ALA A 116 -9.23 -3.88 14.19
N ALA A 117 -9.22 -5.18 13.86
CA ALA A 117 -8.00 -5.99 13.79
C ALA A 117 -7.04 -5.51 12.69
N ASP A 118 -7.55 -5.09 11.53
CA ASP A 118 -6.75 -4.53 10.44
C ASP A 118 -6.12 -3.20 10.86
N ALA A 119 -6.86 -2.33 11.56
CA ALA A 119 -6.33 -1.08 12.07
C ALA A 119 -5.24 -1.30 13.13
N LEU A 120 -5.43 -2.27 14.04
CA LEU A 120 -4.41 -2.65 15.02
C LEU A 120 -3.11 -3.12 14.35
N ALA A 121 -3.22 -3.98 13.33
CA ALA A 121 -2.07 -4.45 12.57
C ALA A 121 -1.36 -3.31 11.83
N ALA A 122 -2.11 -2.33 11.30
CA ALA A 122 -1.53 -1.15 10.67
C ALA A 122 -0.78 -0.27 11.67
N ILE A 123 -1.33 -0.06 12.87
CA ILE A 123 -0.66 0.67 13.96
C ILE A 123 0.65 -0.01 14.34
N ASP A 124 0.63 -1.34 14.49
CA ASP A 124 1.82 -2.12 14.84
C ASP A 124 2.91 -2.01 13.76
N ALA A 125 2.54 -2.16 12.48
CA ALA A 125 3.46 -1.94 11.36
C ALA A 125 4.10 -0.54 11.38
N ILE A 126 3.31 0.51 11.66
CA ILE A 126 3.80 1.89 11.75
C ILE A 126 4.73 2.06 12.96
N LYS A 127 4.35 1.57 14.15
CA LYS A 127 5.17 1.70 15.37
C LYS A 127 6.50 0.96 15.23
N SER A 128 6.49 -0.19 14.58
CA SER A 128 7.66 -1.02 14.31
C SER A 128 8.49 -0.54 13.10
N GLN A 129 8.00 0.45 12.35
CA GLN A 129 8.58 0.88 11.09
C GLN A 129 8.81 -0.29 10.10
N ASN A 130 7.88 -1.25 10.10
CA ASN A 130 7.96 -2.47 9.31
C ASN A 130 6.58 -2.84 8.76
N HIS A 131 6.37 -2.55 7.47
CA HIS A 131 5.09 -2.78 6.79
C HIS A 131 4.72 -4.25 6.68
N HIS A 132 5.67 -5.19 6.75
CA HIS A 132 5.37 -6.62 6.67
C HIS A 132 4.52 -7.09 7.86
N TYR A 133 4.65 -6.46 9.03
CA TYR A 133 3.85 -6.80 10.22
C TYR A 133 2.34 -6.53 10.05
N PHE A 134 1.94 -5.79 9.02
CA PHE A 134 0.52 -5.69 8.68
C PHE A 134 -0.08 -7.05 8.29
N ILE A 135 0.68 -7.88 7.58
CA ILE A 135 0.28 -9.25 7.24
C ILE A 135 0.84 -10.26 8.24
N ASP A 136 2.10 -10.12 8.65
CA ASP A 136 2.81 -10.98 9.60
C ASP A 136 2.51 -10.57 11.04
N ARG A 137 1.24 -10.68 11.44
CA ARG A 137 0.72 -10.09 12.69
C ARG A 137 1.28 -10.72 13.96
N ASP A 138 1.87 -11.91 13.87
CA ASP A 138 2.52 -12.61 14.95
C ASP A 138 4.06 -12.42 14.95
N HIS A 139 4.57 -11.59 14.03
CA HIS A 139 5.99 -11.31 13.82
C HIS A 139 6.80 -12.59 13.58
N SER A 140 6.19 -13.59 12.94
CA SER A 140 6.82 -14.89 12.70
C SER A 140 8.02 -14.82 11.76
N GLY A 141 8.13 -13.77 10.95
CA GLY A 141 9.09 -13.65 9.87
C GLY A 141 8.83 -14.60 8.70
N ARG A 142 7.62 -15.19 8.61
CA ARG A 142 7.24 -16.15 7.56
C ARG A 142 6.35 -15.54 6.48
N GLN A 143 5.77 -14.37 6.73
CA GLN A 143 4.94 -13.66 5.79
C GLN A 143 5.59 -12.33 5.39
N PHE A 144 5.69 -12.11 4.07
CA PHE A 144 6.28 -10.89 3.52
C PHE A 144 5.29 -10.22 2.59
N TRP A 145 5.08 -8.93 2.82
CA TRP A 145 4.22 -8.12 1.97
C TRP A 145 5.06 -7.28 1.02
N SER A 146 5.21 -7.73 -0.23
CA SER A 146 5.89 -6.95 -1.27
C SER A 146 4.87 -6.09 -2.04
N VAL A 147 5.02 -4.77 -1.99
CA VAL A 147 4.17 -3.83 -2.74
C VAL A 147 4.93 -3.24 -3.92
N ASN A 148 6.20 -2.92 -3.71
CA ASN A 148 7.19 -2.58 -4.72
C ASN A 148 8.35 -3.59 -4.66
N ASP A 149 9.16 -3.62 -5.72
CA ASP A 149 10.22 -4.62 -5.88
C ASP A 149 11.25 -4.55 -4.75
N ASP A 150 11.52 -3.34 -4.24
CA ASP A 150 12.45 -3.07 -3.13
C ASP A 150 11.96 -3.60 -1.76
N ASP A 151 10.69 -3.99 -1.64
CA ASP A 151 10.15 -4.59 -0.41
C ASP A 151 10.48 -6.09 -0.30
N SER A 152 10.98 -6.71 -1.38
CA SER A 152 11.32 -8.12 -1.35
C SER A 152 12.56 -8.35 -0.48
N PRO A 153 12.53 -9.30 0.47
CA PRO A 153 13.71 -9.63 1.29
C PRO A 153 14.90 -10.13 0.45
N ILE A 154 14.65 -10.52 -0.82
CA ILE A 154 15.66 -10.94 -1.80
C ILE A 154 16.35 -9.71 -2.46
N GLY A 155 15.76 -8.52 -2.40
CA GLY A 155 16.30 -7.29 -3.02
C GLY A 155 17.43 -6.60 -2.24
N GLN A 156 17.77 -7.08 -1.04
CA GLN A 156 18.93 -6.60 -0.27
C GLN A 156 20.19 -7.48 -0.44
N THR A 157 20.05 -8.65 -1.05
CA THR A 157 21.19 -9.39 -1.57
C THR A 157 21.46 -8.89 -2.99
N GLY A 158 22.21 -7.79 -3.06
CA GLY A 158 23.02 -7.57 -4.25
C GLY A 158 23.96 -8.77 -4.35
N ASP A 159 23.59 -9.74 -5.17
CA ASP A 159 24.52 -10.73 -5.68
C ASP A 159 25.56 -9.97 -6.51
N GLU A 160 26.58 -9.44 -5.83
CA GLU A 160 27.88 -9.25 -6.45
C GLU A 160 28.41 -10.64 -6.80
N LEU A 161 27.99 -11.15 -7.95
CA LEU A 161 28.70 -12.21 -8.65
C LEU A 161 30.13 -11.71 -8.88
N ARG A 162 31.06 -12.17 -8.04
CA ARG A 162 32.48 -12.15 -8.40
C ARG A 162 32.63 -12.99 -9.66
N SER A 163 33.52 -12.55 -10.55
CA SER A 163 33.85 -13.19 -11.82
C SER A 163 34.36 -14.64 -11.70
N ASP A 164 34.48 -15.18 -10.49
CA ASP A 164 34.97 -16.53 -10.18
C ASP A 164 33.89 -17.54 -9.76
N GLY A 165 32.61 -17.14 -9.68
CA GLY A 165 31.50 -18.05 -9.43
C GLY A 165 31.40 -18.60 -7.99
N THR A 166 32.05 -17.96 -7.01
CA THR A 166 31.96 -18.37 -5.61
C THR A 166 31.06 -17.46 -4.77
N ILE A 167 30.14 -18.06 -3.99
CA ILE A 167 29.29 -17.34 -3.02
C ILE A 167 30.17 -16.95 -1.82
N SER A 168 30.34 -15.65 -1.59
CA SER A 168 31.03 -15.15 -0.40
C SER A 168 30.14 -15.30 0.85
N PRO A 169 30.60 -15.93 1.94
CA PRO A 169 29.84 -15.94 3.18
C PRO A 169 29.91 -14.56 3.82
N GLN A 170 28.87 -13.74 3.66
CA GLN A 170 28.78 -12.46 4.34
C GLN A 170 28.47 -12.64 5.83
N LYS A 171 29.34 -12.09 6.67
CA LYS A 171 29.12 -11.90 8.10
C LYS A 171 27.83 -11.09 8.28
N LYS A 172 26.82 -11.69 8.92
CA LYS A 172 25.64 -10.97 9.44
C LYS A 172 26.14 -9.79 10.28
N ARG A 173 25.98 -8.57 9.79
CA ARG A 173 26.22 -7.38 10.61
C ARG A 173 25.05 -7.24 11.57
N PRO A 174 25.30 -7.20 12.88
CA PRO A 174 24.22 -7.07 13.82
C PRO A 174 23.52 -5.71 13.75
N TRP A 175 22.21 -5.71 13.98
CA TRP A 175 21.30 -4.56 13.88
C TRP A 175 21.62 -3.41 14.86
N TRP A 176 22.47 -3.62 15.86
CA TRP A 176 22.85 -2.61 16.87
C TRP A 176 23.95 -1.63 16.45
N ARG A 177 24.43 -1.65 15.19
CA ARG A 177 25.51 -0.74 14.72
C ARG A 177 25.05 0.55 14.02
N PHE A 178 23.75 0.87 14.02
CA PHE A 178 23.20 2.09 13.40
C PHE A 178 22.83 3.22 14.37
N TRP A 179 23.24 3.11 15.64
CA TRP A 179 23.14 4.21 16.60
C TRP A 179 24.51 4.44 17.24
N SER A 180 25.25 5.43 16.74
CA SER A 180 26.43 6.05 17.36
C SER A 180 26.61 7.44 16.76
#